data_AF-A0A932QSA5-F1
#
_entry.id   AF-A0A932QSA5-F1
#
_cell.length_a   1.000
_cell.length_b   1.000
_cell.length_c   1.000
_cell.angle_alpha   90.00
_cell.angle_beta   90.00
_cell.angle_gamma   90.00
#
_symmetry.space_group_name_H-M   'P 1'
#
loop_
_entity.id
_entity.type
_entity.pdbx_description
1 polymer ?
#
loop_
_entity_poly.entity_id
_entity_poly.type
_entity_poly.pdbx_seq_one_letter_code
_entity_poly.pdbx_strand_id
1 'polypeptide(L)'
;MKFELEEYHRGVTDEELIADLRRVASELKKTSITNSDYGERGKYHIATYLRRFGSWFIALEKAGLEKSRNFNITQEELFQNLEEVWIKLGRQPRYSEVKIPLSKYGGKTYENRFGTWRKALESFVASINNLESIASEAALEAVRVEPSTRHKTKRDINWRLRFIVMRRDNFKCKSCGRSPATDSSVILHVDHVKAWANGGETVIENLQTLCSICNIGKSDLQ
;
A
#
# COMPACT_ATOMS: atom_id res chain seq x y z
N MET A 1 -63.02 -20.90 -32.07
CA MET A 1 -62.30 -19.91 -31.25
C MET A 1 -62.58 -20.26 -29.79
N LYS A 2 -61.57 -20.67 -29.02
CA LYS A 2 -61.73 -20.92 -27.59
C LYS A 2 -61.36 -19.63 -26.86
N PHE A 3 -62.26 -19.15 -26.01
CA PHE A 3 -62.00 -18.01 -25.15
C PHE A 3 -61.67 -18.57 -23.77
N GLU A 4 -60.43 -18.38 -23.33
CA GLU A 4 -59.95 -18.82 -22.02
C GLU A 4 -59.60 -17.57 -21.21
N LEU A 5 -59.96 -17.58 -19.92
CA LEU A 5 -59.60 -16.50 -19.01
C LEU A 5 -58.13 -16.63 -18.64
N GLU A 6 -57.38 -15.53 -18.75
CA GLU A 6 -56.03 -15.47 -18.19
C GLU A 6 -56.10 -15.63 -16.66
N GLU A 7 -55.15 -16.37 -16.09
CA GLU A 7 -55.07 -16.55 -14.65
C GLU A 7 -54.86 -15.19 -13.96
N TYR A 8 -55.75 -14.87 -13.02
CA TYR A 8 -55.67 -13.62 -12.27
C TYR A 8 -54.71 -13.75 -11.07
N HIS A 9 -53.47 -13.30 -11.24
CA HIS A 9 -52.37 -13.44 -10.27
C HIS A 9 -52.40 -12.46 -9.08
N ARG A 10 -53.56 -12.28 -8.44
CA ARG A 10 -53.65 -11.40 -7.26
C ARG A 10 -53.22 -12.14 -6.00
N GLY A 11 -52.33 -11.52 -5.22
CA GLY A 11 -51.83 -12.08 -3.96
C GLY A 11 -50.63 -13.02 -4.10
N VAL A 12 -49.92 -12.97 -5.25
CA VAL A 12 -48.69 -13.73 -5.47
C VAL A 12 -47.69 -13.53 -4.33
N THR A 13 -47.08 -14.62 -3.86
CA THR A 13 -46.11 -14.58 -2.76
C THR A 13 -44.70 -14.25 -3.26
N ASP A 14 -43.81 -13.89 -2.33
CA ASP A 14 -42.41 -13.63 -2.64
C ASP A 14 -41.73 -14.89 -3.21
N GLU A 15 -42.11 -16.08 -2.71
CA GLU A 15 -41.61 -17.38 -3.15
C GLU A 15 -42.02 -17.70 -4.59
N GLU A 16 -43.28 -17.42 -4.96
CA GLU A 16 -43.79 -17.63 -6.32
C GLU A 16 -43.08 -16.73 -7.33
N LEU A 17 -42.87 -15.45 -6.97
CA LEU A 17 -42.11 -14.51 -7.79
C LEU A 17 -40.66 -14.98 -8.01
N ILE A 18 -40.00 -15.47 -6.96
CA ILE A 18 -38.63 -15.99 -7.04
C ILE A 18 -38.58 -17.29 -7.86
N ALA A 19 -39.56 -18.18 -7.71
CA ALA A 19 -39.64 -19.42 -8.47
C ALA A 19 -39.79 -19.15 -9.98
N ASP A 20 -40.60 -18.18 -10.37
CA ASP A 20 -40.75 -17.82 -11.78
C ASP A 20 -39.47 -17.20 -12.38
N LEU A 21 -38.75 -16.38 -11.60
CA LEU A 21 -37.42 -15.90 -12.00
C LEU A 21 -36.45 -17.04 -12.28
N ARG A 22 -36.38 -18.03 -11.39
CA ARG A 22 -35.51 -19.21 -11.57
C ARG A 22 -35.92 -20.05 -12.78
N ARG A 23 -37.24 -20.18 -13.02
CA ARG A 23 -37.79 -20.87 -14.19
C ARG A 23 -37.31 -20.21 -15.48
N VAL A 24 -37.47 -18.88 -15.61
CA VAL A 24 -37.06 -18.12 -16.80
C VAL A 24 -35.55 -18.20 -17.02
N ALA A 25 -34.72 -18.12 -15.96
CA ALA A 25 -33.27 -18.31 -16.07
C ALA A 25 -32.89 -19.69 -16.61
N SER A 26 -33.54 -20.73 -16.07
CA SER A 26 -33.29 -22.13 -16.46
C SER A 26 -33.69 -22.38 -17.91
N GLU A 27 -34.81 -21.83 -18.35
CA GLU A 27 -35.30 -21.92 -19.73
C GLU A 27 -34.35 -21.23 -20.72
N LEU A 28 -33.83 -20.06 -20.35
CA LEU A 28 -32.85 -19.32 -21.15
C LEU A 28 -31.42 -19.86 -21.04
N LYS A 29 -31.16 -20.79 -20.12
CA LYS A 29 -29.81 -21.28 -19.76
C LYS A 29 -28.84 -20.14 -19.44
N LYS A 30 -29.33 -19.09 -18.77
CA LYS A 30 -28.52 -17.93 -18.35
C LYS A 30 -28.39 -17.89 -16.83
N THR A 31 -27.21 -17.51 -16.34
CA THR A 31 -26.96 -17.23 -14.92
C THR A 31 -27.52 -15.88 -14.48
N SER A 32 -27.89 -15.02 -15.43
CA SER A 32 -28.52 -13.73 -15.19
C SER A 32 -29.58 -13.39 -16.24
N ILE A 33 -30.62 -12.67 -15.83
CA ILE A 33 -31.76 -12.29 -16.68
C ILE A 33 -31.88 -10.77 -16.71
N THR A 34 -32.03 -10.19 -17.91
CA THR A 34 -32.36 -8.77 -18.06
C THR A 34 -33.87 -8.53 -17.97
N ASN A 35 -34.27 -7.26 -17.77
CA ASN A 35 -35.70 -6.90 -17.82
C ASN A 35 -36.37 -7.30 -19.14
N SER A 36 -35.65 -7.25 -20.26
CA SER A 36 -36.16 -7.64 -21.57
C SER A 36 -36.32 -9.16 -21.67
N ASP A 37 -35.31 -9.92 -21.24
CA ASP A 37 -35.35 -11.38 -21.24
C ASP A 37 -36.55 -11.91 -20.44
N TYR A 38 -36.81 -11.29 -19.28
CA TYR A 38 -37.92 -11.65 -18.41
C TYR A 38 -39.26 -11.16 -18.94
N GLY A 39 -39.35 -9.97 -19.54
CA GLY A 39 -40.60 -9.45 -20.10
C GLY A 39 -41.21 -10.34 -21.21
N GLU A 40 -40.40 -11.12 -21.91
CA GLU A 40 -40.85 -12.02 -22.98
C GLU A 40 -41.37 -13.38 -22.47
N ARG A 41 -40.90 -13.85 -21.30
CA ARG A 41 -41.09 -15.24 -20.82
C ARG A 41 -41.62 -15.35 -19.40
N GLY A 42 -41.60 -14.25 -18.66
CA GLY A 42 -42.02 -14.15 -17.28
C GLY A 42 -43.54 -14.19 -17.15
N LYS A 43 -44.01 -14.82 -16.09
CA LYS A 43 -45.44 -14.94 -15.77
C LYS A 43 -45.99 -13.66 -15.15
N TYR A 44 -45.14 -12.88 -14.50
CA TYR A 44 -45.53 -11.67 -13.76
C TYR A 44 -44.92 -10.40 -14.35
N HIS A 45 -45.59 -9.26 -14.16
CA HIS A 45 -45.06 -7.97 -14.61
C HIS A 45 -43.87 -7.52 -13.76
N ILE A 46 -42.88 -6.88 -14.39
CA ILE A 46 -41.63 -6.46 -13.73
C ILE A 46 -41.85 -5.48 -12.57
N ALA A 47 -42.89 -4.64 -12.67
CA ALA A 47 -43.25 -3.70 -11.61
C ALA A 47 -43.62 -4.40 -10.29
N THR A 48 -44.12 -5.64 -10.35
CA THR A 48 -44.42 -6.44 -9.15
C THR A 48 -43.15 -6.72 -8.36
N TYR A 49 -42.07 -7.12 -9.05
CA TYR A 49 -40.75 -7.33 -8.44
C TYR A 49 -40.18 -6.04 -7.84
N LEU A 50 -40.29 -4.92 -8.56
CA LEU A 50 -39.81 -3.62 -8.07
C LEU A 50 -40.57 -3.16 -6.81
N ARG A 51 -41.90 -3.33 -6.76
CA ARG A 51 -42.70 -2.97 -5.58
C ARG A 51 -42.42 -3.88 -4.39
N ARG A 52 -42.21 -5.17 -4.63
CA ARG A 52 -42.09 -6.18 -3.57
C ARG A 52 -40.68 -6.29 -2.99
N PHE A 53 -39.68 -6.21 -3.85
CA PHE A 53 -38.26 -6.37 -3.48
C PHE A 53 -37.48 -5.05 -3.51
N GLY A 54 -38.09 -3.95 -3.96
CA GLY A 54 -37.46 -2.63 -4.11
C GLY A 54 -36.61 -2.49 -5.38
N SER A 55 -35.90 -3.54 -5.77
CA SER A 55 -35.01 -3.53 -6.95
C SER A 55 -35.03 -4.86 -7.69
N TRP A 56 -34.91 -4.80 -9.01
CA TRP A 56 -34.74 -5.98 -9.87
C TRP A 56 -33.53 -6.80 -9.44
N PHE A 57 -32.44 -6.15 -9.02
CA PHE A 57 -31.23 -6.83 -8.58
C PHE A 57 -31.43 -7.60 -7.27
N ILE A 58 -32.23 -7.06 -6.34
CA ILE A 58 -32.57 -7.76 -5.09
C ILE A 58 -33.44 -8.99 -5.42
N ALA A 59 -34.32 -8.89 -6.41
CA ALA A 59 -35.10 -10.03 -6.89
C ALA A 59 -34.21 -11.12 -7.51
N LEU A 60 -33.24 -10.76 -8.34
CA LEU A 60 -32.25 -11.69 -8.90
C LEU A 60 -31.41 -12.36 -7.80
N GLU A 61 -30.93 -11.57 -6.83
CA GLU A 61 -30.14 -12.06 -5.69
C GLU A 61 -30.94 -13.06 -4.83
N LYS A 62 -32.19 -12.74 -4.48
CA LYS A 62 -33.09 -13.68 -3.78
C LYS A 62 -33.37 -14.94 -4.60
N ALA A 63 -33.35 -14.83 -5.93
CA ALA A 63 -33.46 -15.97 -6.83
C ALA A 63 -32.14 -16.76 -6.99
N GLY A 64 -31.02 -16.30 -6.42
CA GLY A 64 -29.71 -16.92 -6.60
C GLY A 64 -29.13 -16.71 -8.00
N LEU A 65 -29.58 -15.67 -8.71
CA LEU A 65 -29.13 -15.29 -10.04
C LEU A 65 -28.09 -14.17 -9.96
N GLU A 66 -27.16 -14.17 -10.91
CA GLU A 66 -26.16 -13.12 -11.05
C GLU A 66 -26.82 -11.80 -11.50
N LYS A 67 -26.20 -10.66 -11.19
CA LYS A 67 -26.69 -9.35 -11.63
C LYS A 67 -26.35 -9.15 -13.11
N SER A 68 -27.35 -8.82 -13.93
CA SER A 68 -27.24 -8.82 -15.40
C SER A 68 -26.27 -7.78 -15.95
N ARG A 69 -25.99 -6.73 -15.17
CA ARG A 69 -24.89 -5.81 -15.36
C ARG A 69 -24.32 -5.46 -13.98
N ASN A 70 -23.03 -5.69 -13.79
CA ASN A 70 -22.34 -5.30 -12.57
C ASN A 70 -22.15 -3.77 -12.59
N PHE A 71 -23.09 -3.02 -12.01
CA PHE A 71 -22.98 -1.55 -11.91
C PHE A 71 -22.09 -1.10 -10.75
N ASN A 72 -21.64 -2.03 -9.90
CA ASN A 72 -20.78 -1.71 -8.77
C ASN A 72 -19.29 -1.81 -9.12
N ILE A 73 -18.92 -1.38 -10.34
CA ILE A 73 -17.52 -1.31 -10.76
C ILE A 73 -16.81 -0.33 -9.82
N THR A 74 -15.87 -0.85 -9.04
CA THR A 74 -15.16 -0.05 -8.05
C THR A 74 -14.18 0.90 -8.73
N GLN A 75 -13.68 1.89 -7.98
CA GLN A 75 -12.65 2.79 -8.49
C GLN A 75 -11.38 2.01 -8.84
N GLU A 76 -11.01 1.07 -7.97
CA GLU A 76 -9.83 0.22 -8.07
C GLU A 76 -9.91 -0.63 -9.34
N GLU A 77 -11.08 -1.19 -9.64
CA GLU A 77 -11.29 -2.00 -10.83
C GLU A 77 -11.18 -1.17 -12.12
N LEU A 78 -11.71 0.06 -12.11
CA LEU A 78 -11.55 0.99 -13.23
C LEU A 78 -10.07 1.37 -13.44
N PHE A 79 -9.34 1.63 -12.37
CA PHE A 79 -7.91 1.95 -12.41
C PHE A 79 -7.09 0.76 -12.91
N GLN A 80 -7.34 -0.45 -12.45
CA GLN A 80 -6.65 -1.64 -12.92
C GLN A 80 -6.88 -1.86 -14.42
N ASN A 81 -8.11 -1.72 -14.91
CA ASN A 81 -8.37 -1.80 -16.35
C ASN A 81 -7.67 -0.67 -17.13
N LEU A 82 -7.58 0.54 -16.56
CA LEU A 82 -6.91 1.67 -17.21
C LEU A 82 -5.39 1.46 -17.29
N GLU A 83 -4.79 0.93 -16.24
CA GLU A 83 -3.39 0.52 -16.17
C GLU A 83 -3.08 -0.52 -17.25
N GLU A 84 -3.88 -1.59 -17.35
CA GLU A 84 -3.70 -2.61 -18.39
C GLU A 84 -3.71 -2.01 -19.80
N VAL A 85 -4.63 -1.08 -20.08
CA VAL A 85 -4.73 -0.39 -21.37
C VAL A 85 -3.50 0.50 -21.60
N TRP A 86 -3.06 1.21 -20.58
CA TRP A 86 -1.90 2.10 -20.65
C TRP A 86 -0.60 1.33 -20.93
N ILE A 87 -0.39 0.21 -20.24
CA ILE A 87 0.76 -0.69 -20.44
C ILE A 87 0.75 -1.24 -21.87
N LYS A 88 -0.41 -1.71 -22.35
CA LYS A 88 -0.55 -2.24 -23.72
C LYS A 88 -0.24 -1.19 -24.79
N LEU A 89 -0.60 0.07 -24.55
CA LEU A 89 -0.32 1.17 -25.48
C LEU A 89 1.10 1.73 -25.34
N GLY A 90 1.77 1.52 -24.20
CA GLY A 90 3.05 2.15 -23.87
C GLY A 90 2.96 3.68 -23.71
N ARG A 91 1.75 4.23 -23.69
CA ARG A 91 1.48 5.67 -23.58
C ARG A 91 0.08 5.91 -23.02
N GLN A 92 -0.18 7.15 -22.64
CA GLN A 92 -1.50 7.59 -22.20
C GLN A 92 -2.60 7.23 -23.22
N PRO A 93 -3.66 6.50 -22.79
CA PRO A 93 -4.81 6.20 -23.62
C PRO A 93 -5.63 7.46 -23.91
N ARG A 94 -6.10 7.62 -25.15
CA ARG A 94 -7.08 8.64 -25.53
C ARG A 94 -8.49 8.13 -25.28
N TYR A 95 -9.44 9.03 -25.04
CA TYR A 95 -10.85 8.68 -24.79
C TYR A 95 -11.44 7.73 -25.83
N SER A 96 -11.13 7.96 -27.11
CA SER A 96 -11.62 7.15 -28.24
C SER A 96 -11.02 5.75 -28.32
N GLU A 97 -9.92 5.49 -27.61
CA GLU A 97 -9.18 4.22 -27.58
C GLU A 97 -9.66 3.33 -26.43
N VAL A 98 -10.27 3.90 -25.38
CA VAL A 98 -10.79 3.17 -24.21
C VAL A 98 -12.17 2.62 -24.52
N LYS A 99 -12.17 1.55 -25.32
CA LYS A 99 -13.36 0.78 -25.72
C LYS A 99 -12.95 -0.66 -26.02
N ILE A 100 -13.95 -1.55 -26.05
CA ILE A 100 -13.78 -2.94 -26.48
C ILE A 100 -13.23 -2.95 -27.93
N PRO A 101 -12.24 -3.80 -28.26
CA PRO A 101 -11.68 -4.88 -27.44
C PRO A 101 -10.47 -4.49 -26.58
N LEU A 102 -9.93 -3.29 -26.74
CA LEU A 102 -8.71 -2.87 -26.05
C LEU A 102 -8.91 -2.72 -24.54
N SER A 103 -10.10 -2.26 -24.14
CA SER A 103 -10.50 -2.00 -22.76
C SER A 103 -11.76 -2.80 -22.41
N LYS A 104 -11.84 -3.31 -21.17
CA LYS A 104 -13.05 -3.97 -20.63
C LYS A 104 -14.21 -2.97 -20.50
N TYR A 105 -13.89 -1.71 -20.19
CA TYR A 105 -14.85 -0.62 -19.99
C TYR A 105 -14.72 0.47 -21.05
N GLY A 106 -15.83 1.11 -21.41
CA GLY A 106 -15.82 2.28 -22.29
C GLY A 106 -15.41 3.56 -21.55
N GLY A 107 -14.87 4.55 -22.28
CA GLY A 107 -14.51 5.86 -21.71
C GLY A 107 -15.65 6.54 -20.93
N LYS A 108 -16.90 6.31 -21.33
CA LYS A 108 -18.09 6.84 -20.63
C LYS A 108 -18.24 6.26 -19.21
N THR A 109 -17.80 5.02 -18.96
CA THR A 109 -17.83 4.41 -17.63
C THR A 109 -16.95 5.18 -16.65
N TYR A 110 -15.77 5.61 -17.10
CA TYR A 110 -14.86 6.46 -16.34
C TYR A 110 -15.45 7.86 -16.13
N GLU A 111 -15.98 8.46 -17.19
CA GLU A 111 -16.61 9.78 -17.12
C GLU A 111 -17.77 9.83 -16.11
N ASN A 112 -18.62 8.80 -16.08
CA ASN A 112 -19.73 8.72 -15.11
C ASN A 112 -19.24 8.63 -13.65
N ARG A 113 -18.04 8.07 -13.39
CA ARG A 113 -17.48 7.92 -12.05
C ARG A 113 -16.72 9.16 -11.59
N PHE A 114 -15.88 9.73 -12.45
CA PHE A 114 -14.95 10.81 -12.11
C PHE A 114 -15.38 12.20 -12.64
N GLY A 115 -16.53 12.26 -13.31
CA GLY A 115 -17.12 13.46 -13.92
C GLY A 115 -16.58 13.78 -15.32
N THR A 116 -15.27 13.72 -15.53
CA THR A 116 -14.67 13.89 -16.87
C THR A 116 -13.57 12.85 -17.11
N TRP A 117 -13.29 12.55 -18.38
CA TRP A 117 -12.17 11.67 -18.75
C TRP A 117 -10.83 12.17 -18.21
N ARG A 118 -10.60 13.49 -18.25
CA ARG A 118 -9.39 14.10 -17.71
C ARG A 118 -9.28 13.89 -16.19
N LYS A 119 -10.37 14.11 -15.45
CA LYS A 119 -10.40 13.84 -14.01
C LYS A 119 -10.15 12.37 -13.69
N ALA A 120 -10.66 11.44 -14.51
CA ALA A 120 -10.36 10.01 -14.35
C ALA A 120 -8.86 9.72 -14.45
N LEU A 121 -8.17 10.33 -15.43
CA LEU A 121 -6.72 10.20 -15.60
C LEU A 121 -5.95 10.86 -14.44
N GLU A 122 -6.36 12.05 -14.01
CA GLU A 122 -5.75 12.76 -12.88
C GLU A 122 -5.87 11.94 -11.58
N SER A 123 -7.06 11.38 -11.30
CA SER A 123 -7.27 10.51 -10.14
C SER A 123 -6.49 9.20 -10.24
N PHE A 124 -6.35 8.62 -11.44
CA PHE A 124 -5.53 7.44 -11.67
C PHE A 124 -4.04 7.71 -11.43
N VAL A 125 -3.49 8.79 -12.00
CA VAL A 125 -2.08 9.14 -11.80
C VAL A 125 -1.81 9.48 -10.34
N ALA A 126 -2.71 10.21 -9.68
CA ALA A 126 -2.58 10.50 -8.26
C ALA A 126 -2.58 9.23 -7.39
N SER A 127 -3.41 8.23 -7.72
CA SER A 127 -3.45 6.97 -6.97
C SER A 127 -2.20 6.13 -7.17
N ILE A 128 -1.73 5.98 -8.41
CA ILE A 128 -0.51 5.22 -8.73
C ILE A 128 0.74 5.89 -8.16
N ASN A 129 0.90 7.20 -8.32
CA ASN A 129 2.05 7.91 -7.77
C ASN A 129 2.05 7.91 -6.24
N ASN A 130 0.87 7.95 -5.61
CA ASN A 130 0.78 7.79 -4.16
C ASN A 130 1.16 6.36 -3.73
N LEU A 131 0.80 5.33 -4.51
CA LEU A 131 1.26 3.95 -4.26
C LEU A 131 2.78 3.82 -4.43
N GLU A 132 3.39 4.48 -5.43
CA GLU A 132 4.85 4.54 -5.58
C GLU A 132 5.51 5.32 -4.42
N SER A 133 4.89 6.39 -3.94
CA SER A 133 5.35 7.12 -2.75
C SER A 133 5.31 6.22 -1.51
N ILE A 134 4.22 5.49 -1.28
CA ILE A 134 4.09 4.55 -0.15
C ILE A 134 5.06 3.38 -0.29
N ALA A 135 5.23 2.83 -1.50
CA ALA A 135 6.16 1.74 -1.75
C ALA A 135 7.62 2.18 -1.59
N SER A 136 7.95 3.40 -2.01
CA SER A 136 9.29 3.98 -1.82
C SER A 136 9.55 4.37 -0.36
N GLU A 137 8.58 4.92 0.36
CA GLU A 137 8.66 5.17 1.80
C GLU A 137 8.79 3.87 2.60
N ALA A 138 8.03 2.83 2.26
CA ALA A 138 8.15 1.51 2.88
C ALA A 138 9.50 0.84 2.56
N ALA A 139 10.03 1.04 1.35
CA ALA A 139 11.38 0.58 0.99
C ALA A 139 12.47 1.38 1.71
N LEU A 140 12.30 2.70 1.89
CA LEU A 140 13.18 3.56 2.68
C LEU A 140 13.16 3.16 4.16
N GLU A 141 11.98 2.80 4.71
CA GLU A 141 11.83 2.32 6.09
C GLU A 141 12.45 0.93 6.27
N ALA A 142 12.32 0.03 5.29
CA ALA A 142 12.96 -1.28 5.31
C ALA A 142 14.50 -1.21 5.20
N VAL A 143 15.05 -0.10 4.68
CA VAL A 143 16.49 0.14 4.55
C VAL A 143 17.04 1.02 5.70
N ARG A 144 16.18 1.56 6.57
CA ARG A 144 16.62 2.26 7.78
C ARG A 144 17.29 1.28 8.74
N VAL A 145 18.62 1.27 8.71
CA VAL A 145 19.42 0.75 9.82
C VAL A 145 19.24 1.73 10.98
N GLU A 146 18.43 1.36 11.97
CA GLU A 146 18.37 2.04 13.26
C GLU A 146 19.79 2.25 13.77
N PRO A 147 20.29 3.50 13.92
CA PRO A 147 21.51 3.73 14.67
C PRO A 147 21.18 3.33 16.10
N SER A 148 21.69 2.18 16.53
CA SER A 148 21.69 1.76 17.93
C SER A 148 22.57 2.73 18.73
N THR A 149 22.09 3.94 18.98
CA THR A 149 22.74 4.98 19.80
C THR A 149 22.17 5.00 21.22
N ARG A 150 21.53 3.91 21.67
CA ARG A 150 21.28 3.70 23.10
C ARG A 150 22.60 3.35 23.78
N HIS A 151 23.36 4.39 24.10
CA HIS A 151 24.54 4.28 24.92
C HIS A 151 24.16 3.92 26.35
N LYS A 152 24.79 2.87 26.88
CA LYS A 152 24.69 2.50 28.30
C LYS A 152 25.50 3.44 29.17
N THR A 153 26.52 4.07 28.62
CA THR A 153 27.45 4.95 29.33
C THR A 153 27.38 6.40 28.83
N LYS A 154 27.73 7.34 29.72
CA LYS A 154 27.86 8.76 29.36
C LYS A 154 29.07 8.96 28.46
N ARG A 155 28.99 9.91 27.52
CA ARG A 155 30.13 10.30 26.67
C ARG A 155 31.34 10.79 27.46
N ASP A 156 31.09 11.53 28.55
CA ASP A 156 32.16 12.13 29.35
C ASP A 156 32.94 11.08 30.15
N ILE A 157 34.28 11.17 30.09
CA ILE A 157 35.20 10.25 30.73
C ILE A 157 35.61 10.86 32.07
N ASN A 158 35.14 10.26 33.18
CA ASN A 158 35.48 10.75 34.50
C ASN A 158 36.99 10.66 34.80
N TRP A 159 37.47 11.51 35.73
CA TRP A 159 38.89 11.60 36.07
C TRP A 159 39.51 10.29 36.56
N ARG A 160 38.75 9.48 37.29
CA ARG A 160 39.22 8.18 37.80
C ARG A 160 39.49 7.20 36.66
N LEU A 161 38.57 7.13 35.68
CA LEU A 161 38.69 6.28 34.51
C LEU A 161 39.83 6.75 33.60
N ARG A 162 40.00 8.07 33.43
CA ARG A 162 41.16 8.63 32.72
C ARG A 162 42.49 8.15 33.32
N PHE A 163 42.62 8.24 34.65
CA PHE A 163 43.83 7.78 35.34
C PHE A 163 44.04 6.27 35.20
N ILE A 164 42.99 5.47 35.31
CA ILE A 164 43.07 4.00 35.13
C ILE A 164 43.54 3.64 33.72
N VAL A 165 43.00 4.31 32.69
CA VAL A 165 43.41 4.10 31.29
C VAL A 165 44.86 4.50 31.06
N MET A 166 45.28 5.68 31.55
CA MET A 166 46.67 6.12 31.46
C MET A 166 47.64 5.18 32.16
N ARG A 167 47.27 4.67 33.35
CA ARG A 167 48.06 3.68 34.08
C ARG A 167 48.17 2.36 33.32
N ARG A 168 47.06 1.86 32.74
CA ARG A 168 47.05 0.65 31.89
C ARG A 168 47.97 0.81 30.68
N ASP A 169 48.01 2.01 30.12
CA ASP A 169 48.82 2.34 28.94
C ASP A 169 50.27 2.77 29.32
N ASN A 170 50.69 2.52 30.56
CA ASN A 170 52.01 2.88 31.09
C ASN A 170 52.40 4.35 30.89
N PHE A 171 51.41 5.26 30.91
CA PHE A 171 51.58 6.69 30.65
C PHE A 171 52.33 6.96 29.33
N LYS A 172 52.02 6.17 28.30
CA LYS A 172 52.56 6.27 26.95
C LYS A 172 51.42 6.39 25.94
N CYS A 173 51.65 7.17 24.89
CA CYS A 173 50.75 7.20 23.74
C CYS A 173 50.72 5.81 23.10
N LYS A 174 49.52 5.23 22.93
CA LYS A 174 49.35 3.91 22.30
C LYS A 174 49.65 3.88 20.81
N SER A 175 49.56 5.05 20.15
CA SER A 175 49.85 5.19 18.71
C SER A 175 51.34 5.37 18.42
N CYS A 176 52.04 6.28 19.14
CA CYS A 176 53.44 6.62 18.83
C CYS A 176 54.44 6.31 19.95
N GLY A 177 54.02 5.80 21.10
CA GLY A 177 54.89 5.39 22.21
C GLY A 177 55.46 6.53 23.07
N ARG A 178 55.29 7.80 22.69
CA ARG A 178 55.80 8.97 23.44
C ARG A 178 55.21 9.07 24.85
N SER A 179 56.01 9.53 25.81
CA SER A 179 55.66 9.67 27.21
C SER A 179 56.11 11.02 27.80
N PRO A 180 55.32 11.63 28.69
CA PRO A 180 55.76 12.76 29.52
C PRO A 180 57.03 12.47 30.32
N ALA A 181 57.31 11.20 30.65
CA ALA A 181 58.50 10.79 31.40
C ALA A 181 59.79 10.88 30.57
N THR A 182 59.69 10.77 29.24
CA THR A 182 60.83 10.87 28.32
C THR A 182 60.95 12.25 27.69
N ASP A 183 59.83 12.95 27.54
CA ASP A 183 59.75 14.28 26.95
C ASP A 183 58.63 15.05 27.66
N SER A 184 59.01 16.05 28.47
CA SER A 184 58.09 16.83 29.30
C SER A 184 57.11 17.69 28.49
N SER A 185 57.33 17.86 27.18
CA SER A 185 56.41 18.59 26.29
C SER A 185 55.20 17.75 25.85
N VAL A 186 55.24 16.44 26.08
CA VAL A 186 54.16 15.52 25.65
C VAL A 186 52.98 15.62 26.60
N ILE A 187 51.83 16.06 26.07
CA ILE A 187 50.54 16.04 26.79
C ILE A 187 49.74 14.82 26.33
N LEU A 188 49.30 14.01 27.30
CA LEU A 188 48.46 12.83 27.05
C LEU A 188 46.99 13.12 27.29
N HIS A 189 46.16 12.59 26.40
CA HIS A 189 44.69 12.62 26.45
C HIS A 189 44.15 11.18 26.42
N VAL A 190 42.93 11.00 26.91
CA VAL A 190 42.20 9.74 26.81
C VAL A 190 41.04 9.93 25.86
N ASP A 191 40.93 9.04 24.88
CA ASP A 191 39.94 9.11 23.80
C ASP A 191 39.37 7.73 23.47
N HIS A 192 38.18 7.68 22.86
CA HIS A 192 37.47 6.45 22.54
C HIS A 192 38.05 5.76 21.31
N VAL A 193 38.44 4.48 21.36
CA VAL A 193 38.92 3.71 20.20
C VAL A 193 37.90 3.74 19.07
N LYS A 194 36.67 3.30 19.33
CA LYS A 194 35.50 3.53 18.48
C LYS A 194 34.78 4.79 18.97
N ALA A 195 34.57 5.77 18.10
CA ALA A 195 33.93 7.04 18.47
C ALA A 195 32.60 6.81 19.18
N TRP A 196 32.31 7.62 20.21
CA TRP A 196 31.04 7.54 20.93
C TRP A 196 29.86 7.72 19.98
N ALA A 197 29.92 8.68 19.05
CA ALA A 197 28.86 8.89 18.06
C ALA A 197 28.57 7.67 17.16
N ASN A 198 29.57 6.80 16.93
CA ASN A 198 29.45 5.60 16.10
C ASN A 198 29.06 4.35 16.91
N GLY A 199 28.59 4.52 18.16
CA GLY A 199 28.20 3.41 19.04
C GLY A 199 29.35 2.85 19.88
N GLY A 200 30.37 3.67 20.17
CA GLY A 200 31.42 3.33 21.14
C GLY A 200 31.00 3.65 22.58
N GLU A 201 31.15 2.72 23.50
CA GLU A 201 30.86 2.96 24.93
C GLU A 201 32.08 3.55 25.66
N THR A 202 31.85 4.32 26.70
CA THR A 202 32.87 4.85 27.62
C THR A 202 33.25 3.79 28.65
N VAL A 203 33.88 2.73 28.17
CA VAL A 203 34.40 1.61 28.97
C VAL A 203 35.91 1.50 28.78
N ILE A 204 36.62 0.93 29.76
CA ILE A 204 38.09 0.88 29.75
C ILE A 204 38.62 0.23 28.46
N GLU A 205 37.94 -0.78 27.93
CA GLU A 205 38.31 -1.50 26.71
C GLU A 205 38.24 -0.63 25.45
N ASN A 206 37.30 0.33 25.43
CA ASN A 206 37.10 1.24 24.31
C ASN A 206 37.78 2.60 24.54
N LEU A 207 38.62 2.76 25.56
CA LEU A 207 39.40 3.97 25.81
C LEU A 207 40.89 3.70 25.60
N GLN A 208 41.61 4.70 25.09
CA GLN A 208 43.05 4.64 24.88
C GLN A 208 43.74 5.97 25.17
N THR A 209 45.01 5.90 25.57
CA THR A 209 45.86 7.07 25.81
C THR A 209 46.58 7.50 24.53
N LEU A 210 46.39 8.75 24.11
CA LEU A 210 47.03 9.35 22.94
C LEU A 210 47.73 10.66 23.31
N CYS A 211 48.86 10.97 22.67
CA CYS A 211 49.44 12.31 22.78
C CYS A 211 48.61 13.32 21.99
N SER A 212 48.70 14.61 22.33
CA SER A 212 47.95 15.70 21.66
C SER A 212 48.01 15.61 20.13
N ILE A 213 49.20 15.36 19.55
CA ILE A 213 49.41 15.22 18.11
C ILE A 213 48.63 14.04 17.52
N CYS A 214 48.75 12.85 18.13
CA CYS A 214 48.05 11.65 17.66
C CYS A 214 46.53 11.78 17.88
N ASN A 215 46.11 12.44 18.95
CA ASN A 215 44.70 12.68 19.25
C ASN A 215 44.06 13.59 18.20
N ILE A 216 44.75 14.66 17.79
CA ILE A 216 44.30 15.56 16.71
C ILE A 216 44.29 14.82 15.37
N GLY A 217 45.35 14.06 15.08
CA GLY A 217 45.48 13.32 13.81
C GLY A 217 44.45 12.22 13.63
N LYS A 218 43.82 11.76 14.71
CA LYS A 218 42.77 10.73 14.67
C LYS A 218 41.40 11.23 14.20
N SER A 219 41.14 12.55 14.30
CA SER A 219 39.85 13.23 13.98
C SER A 219 38.89 12.43 13.09
N ASP A 220 37.66 12.17 13.54
CA ASP A 220 36.49 11.54 12.88
C ASP A 220 36.71 10.39 11.87
N LEU A 221 37.92 9.84 11.74
CA LEU A 221 38.27 8.84 10.74
C LEU A 221 37.80 7.42 11.10
N GLN A 222 37.17 7.21 12.27
CA GLN A 222 36.60 5.93 12.74
C GLN A 222 35.40 6.10 13.66
#